data_AF-A0A9W7W282-F1
#
_entry.id   AF-A0A9W7W282-F1
#
_cell.length_a   1.000
_cell.length_b   1.000
_cell.length_c   1.000
_cell.angle_alpha   90.00
_cell.angle_beta   90.00
_cell.angle_gamma   90.00
#
_symmetry.space_group_name_H-M   'P 1'
#
loop_
_entity.id
_entity.type
_entity.pdbx_description
1 polymer ?
#
loop_
_entity_poly.entity_id
_entity_poly.type
_entity_poly.pdbx_seq_one_letter_code
_entity_poly.pdbx_strand_id
1 'polypeptide(L)'
;MASRQHTEFHCPSGRHHQRERSKRLIAAGDCHGNKLIESTWKNEWWTLLGCHEGGIMHAPVDPVVIAVDGACRDNGRSNPKAGLGIFFHRDNIQWNRAKVPPASINTNNRAELAAAIEALKMAKRLRKLNPQRDRHSERQRIGPMRRLRRVVIKAASEDLVRGMTDCVYIWKANGWNKSAGDPVSNPVLFRELDQLTTELNDMGVEVQFLHVDRSLNKPADRLANAASDGVSAVDALARYLRSGDSEDDSGASGE
;
A
#
# COMPACT_ATOMS: atom_id res chain seq x y z
N MET A 1 -11.10 -24.79 -28.09
CA MET A 1 -10.94 -24.95 -26.63
C MET A 1 -9.68 -24.21 -26.21
N ALA A 2 -9.79 -22.95 -25.79
CA ALA A 2 -8.65 -22.21 -25.26
C ALA A 2 -8.54 -22.52 -23.76
N SER A 3 -7.55 -23.34 -23.39
CA SER A 3 -7.21 -23.63 -22.00
C SER A 3 -6.89 -22.31 -21.29
N ARG A 4 -7.76 -21.91 -20.36
CA ARG A 4 -7.51 -20.78 -19.46
C ARG A 4 -6.38 -21.20 -18.52
N GLN A 5 -5.14 -20.87 -18.87
CA GLN A 5 -4.06 -20.83 -17.89
C GLN A 5 -4.32 -19.65 -16.94
N HIS A 6 -5.23 -19.83 -15.99
CA HIS A 6 -5.22 -19.05 -14.76
C HIS A 6 -3.88 -19.37 -14.08
N THR A 7 -2.90 -18.49 -14.20
CA THR A 7 -1.63 -18.60 -13.48
C THR A 7 -1.90 -18.24 -12.03
N GLU A 8 -2.46 -19.19 -11.30
CA GLU A 8 -2.87 -19.05 -9.91
C GLU A 8 -1.69 -18.61 -9.03
N PHE A 9 -1.94 -17.64 -8.14
CA PHE A 9 -0.97 -17.20 -7.16
C PHE A 9 -0.61 -18.38 -6.25
N HIS A 10 0.68 -18.67 -6.10
CA HIS A 10 1.16 -19.79 -5.29
C HIS A 10 2.29 -19.34 -4.37
N CYS A 11 2.01 -19.38 -3.08
CA CYS A 11 2.99 -19.11 -2.03
C CYS A 11 3.46 -20.43 -1.41
N PRO A 12 4.75 -20.79 -1.52
CA PRO A 12 5.25 -22.01 -0.92
C PRO A 12 5.17 -21.95 0.62
N SER A 13 4.78 -23.06 1.26
CA SER A 13 4.80 -23.17 2.72
C SER A 13 6.20 -23.58 3.20
N GLY A 14 6.98 -22.60 3.69
CA GLY A 14 8.30 -22.84 4.28
C GLY A 14 8.38 -22.31 5.71
N ARG A 15 8.87 -23.12 6.66
CA ARG A 15 9.28 -22.62 7.98
C ARG A 15 10.58 -21.84 7.85
N HIS A 16 10.52 -20.59 7.42
CA HIS A 16 11.68 -19.69 7.43
C HIS A 16 11.59 -18.73 8.60
N HIS A 17 12.52 -18.88 9.54
CA HIS A 17 12.71 -18.03 10.71
C HIS A 17 13.38 -16.67 10.41
N GLN A 18 13.50 -16.27 9.15
CA GLN A 18 14.01 -14.95 8.79
C GLN A 18 12.86 -13.97 8.54
N ARG A 19 12.17 -13.59 9.62
CA ARG A 19 11.42 -12.31 9.64
C ARG A 19 12.46 -11.19 9.75
N GLU A 20 13.03 -10.75 8.64
CA GLU A 20 13.68 -9.44 8.60
C GLU A 20 12.67 -8.41 9.12
N ARG A 21 13.09 -7.55 10.06
CA ARG A 21 12.22 -6.54 10.70
C ARG A 21 11.45 -5.70 9.66
N SER A 22 12.07 -5.52 8.49
CA SER A 22 11.65 -4.73 7.33
C SER A 22 10.53 -5.32 6.47
N LYS A 23 9.98 -6.50 6.78
CA LYS A 23 8.89 -7.14 6.01
C LYS A 23 7.83 -7.78 6.92
N ARG A 24 7.43 -7.07 7.98
CA ARG A 24 6.38 -7.54 8.89
C ARG A 24 5.00 -7.33 8.26
N LEU A 25 4.23 -8.42 8.21
CA LEU A 25 2.77 -8.32 8.19
C LEU A 25 2.36 -7.67 9.51
N ILE A 26 1.72 -6.51 9.45
CA ILE A 26 1.02 -5.99 10.63
C ILE A 26 -0.29 -6.78 10.71
N ALA A 27 -0.33 -7.81 11.55
CA ALA A 27 -1.61 -8.35 11.97
C ALA A 27 -2.27 -7.31 12.88
N ALA A 28 -3.59 -7.12 12.75
CA ALA A 28 -4.35 -6.25 13.64
C ALA A 28 -4.22 -6.62 15.14
N GLY A 29 -3.62 -7.77 15.46
CA GLY A 29 -3.37 -8.26 16.82
C GLY A 29 -1.91 -8.26 17.33
N ASP A 30 -0.90 -7.92 16.52
CA ASP A 30 0.53 -7.96 16.95
C ASP A 30 0.96 -6.71 17.76
N CYS A 31 -0.01 -5.89 18.12
CA CYS A 31 0.12 -4.61 18.81
C CYS A 31 -1.26 -4.31 19.40
N HIS A 32 -1.35 -4.23 20.73
CA HIS A 32 -2.57 -3.76 21.35
C HIS A 32 -2.82 -2.32 20.86
N GLY A 33 -3.78 -2.11 19.96
CA GLY A 33 -4.26 -0.78 19.58
C GLY A 33 -3.54 -0.06 18.44
N ASN A 34 -3.13 -0.73 17.35
CA ASN A 34 -2.82 -0.03 16.10
C ASN A 34 -4.11 0.57 15.51
N LYS A 35 -4.30 1.88 15.64
CA LYS A 35 -5.40 2.62 15.00
C LYS A 35 -4.86 3.47 13.86
N LEU A 36 -5.63 3.57 12.77
CA LEU A 36 -5.42 4.63 11.80
C LEU A 36 -5.73 5.95 12.50
N ILE A 37 -4.80 6.89 12.39
CA ILE A 37 -4.96 8.23 12.96
C ILE A 37 -4.75 9.25 11.85
N GLU A 38 -5.47 10.36 11.93
CA GLU A 38 -5.32 11.48 10.99
C GLU A 38 -4.59 12.62 11.68
N SER A 39 -3.58 13.17 11.02
CA SER A 39 -2.82 14.31 11.55
C SER A 39 -2.43 15.27 10.45
N THR A 40 -2.30 16.56 10.79
CA THR A 40 -1.81 17.59 9.87
C THR A 40 -0.31 17.79 9.98
N TRP A 41 0.33 18.10 8.86
CA TRP A 41 1.71 18.58 8.80
C TRP A 41 1.89 19.52 7.60
N LYS A 42 2.49 20.69 7.82
CA LYS A 42 2.58 21.79 6.83
C LYS A 42 1.23 22.10 6.13
N ASN A 43 0.14 22.10 6.89
CA ASN A 43 -1.23 22.34 6.40
C ASN A 43 -1.78 21.28 5.44
N GLU A 44 -1.16 20.09 5.40
CA GLU A 44 -1.68 18.92 4.68
C GLU A 44 -2.06 17.82 5.66
N TRP A 45 -3.12 17.08 5.36
CA TRP A 45 -3.56 15.95 6.16
C TRP A 45 -2.93 14.63 5.71
N TRP A 46 -2.75 13.72 6.67
CA TRP A 46 -2.09 12.43 6.46
C TRP A 46 -2.75 11.35 7.30
N THR A 47 -2.91 10.16 6.73
CA THR A 47 -3.24 8.95 7.47
C THR A 47 -1.96 8.28 7.97
N LEU A 48 -1.88 8.09 9.29
CA LEU A 48 -0.77 7.44 9.97
C LEU A 48 -1.26 6.21 10.73
N LEU A 49 -0.32 5.36 11.14
CA LEU A 49 -0.57 4.25 12.06
C LEU A 49 -0.01 4.63 13.44
N GLY A 50 -0.89 4.82 14.42
CA GLY A 50 -0.53 5.14 15.81
C GLY A 50 -0.70 3.95 16.75
N CYS A 51 -0.03 3.98 17.91
CA CYS A 51 -0.21 3.01 18.98
C CYS A 51 -0.67 3.72 20.26
N HIS A 52 -1.64 3.12 20.95
CA HIS A 52 -2.19 3.63 22.20
C HIS A 52 -1.55 2.90 23.40
N GLU A 53 -0.60 3.54 24.08
CA GLU A 53 -0.02 3.04 25.33
C GLU A 53 -0.41 3.98 26.49
N GLY A 54 -1.05 3.44 27.54
CA GLY A 54 -1.29 4.16 28.80
C GLY A 54 -2.22 5.38 28.74
N GLY A 55 -3.14 5.47 27.78
CA GLY A 55 -4.05 6.62 27.64
C GLY A 55 -3.45 7.82 26.91
N ILE A 56 -2.21 7.69 26.42
CA ILE A 56 -1.49 8.73 25.69
C ILE A 56 -1.28 8.25 24.25
N MET A 57 -1.68 9.09 23.28
CA MET A 57 -1.42 8.83 21.87
C MET A 57 0.06 9.05 21.58
N HIS A 58 0.83 7.96 21.58
CA HIS A 58 2.19 7.99 21.11
C HIS A 58 2.15 7.83 19.57
N ALA A 59 2.60 8.87 18.85
CA ALA A 59 3.00 8.76 17.45
C ALA A 59 4.56 8.71 17.33
N PRO A 60 5.25 7.72 17.93
CA PRO A 60 6.71 7.68 17.96
C PRO A 60 7.31 7.21 16.62
N VAL A 61 6.46 6.77 15.69
CA VAL A 61 6.83 6.32 14.36
C VAL A 61 5.97 7.10 13.37
N ASP A 62 6.59 7.51 12.26
CA ASP A 62 5.97 8.18 11.13
C ASP A 62 5.62 7.15 10.02
N PRO A 63 4.74 6.12 10.21
CA PRO A 63 4.25 5.36 9.08
C PRO A 63 3.25 6.20 8.31
N VAL A 64 3.66 6.70 7.16
CA VAL A 64 2.68 7.16 6.17
C VAL A 64 1.97 5.92 5.63
N VAL A 65 0.66 5.86 5.80
CA VAL A 65 -0.16 4.82 5.21
C VAL A 65 -0.51 5.24 3.80
N ILE A 66 -0.26 4.36 2.83
CA ILE A 66 -0.63 4.54 1.44
C ILE A 66 -1.55 3.38 1.07
N ALA A 67 -2.83 3.67 0.94
CA ALA A 67 -3.82 2.71 0.48
C ALA A 67 -3.73 2.56 -1.05
N VAL A 68 -3.72 1.33 -1.53
CA VAL A 68 -3.60 1.00 -2.95
C VAL A 68 -4.70 0.03 -3.37
N ASP A 69 -5.13 0.13 -4.61
CA ASP A 69 -6.09 -0.79 -5.23
C ASP A 69 -5.89 -0.82 -6.75
N GLY A 70 -6.24 -1.95 -7.38
CA GLY A 70 -6.16 -2.15 -8.81
C GLY A 70 -7.47 -2.67 -9.39
N ALA A 71 -8.02 -1.95 -10.36
CA ALA A 71 -9.24 -2.36 -11.06
C ALA A 71 -8.92 -2.68 -12.52
N CYS A 72 -9.60 -3.67 -13.10
CA CYS A 72 -9.62 -3.90 -14.54
C CYS A 72 -11.04 -4.19 -15.02
N ARG A 73 -11.62 -3.27 -15.80
CA ARG A 73 -12.83 -3.52 -16.59
C ARG A 73 -12.51 -4.55 -17.67
N ASP A 74 -13.48 -5.40 -17.97
CA ASP A 74 -13.35 -6.47 -18.98
C ASP A 74 -12.13 -7.38 -18.76
N ASN A 75 -11.83 -7.68 -17.49
CA ASN A 75 -10.69 -8.51 -17.09
C ASN A 75 -10.74 -9.89 -17.76
N GLY A 76 -9.66 -10.24 -18.48
CA GLY A 76 -9.53 -11.52 -19.20
C GLY A 76 -10.39 -11.63 -20.46
N ARG A 77 -10.90 -10.51 -20.99
CA ARG A 77 -11.75 -10.44 -22.19
C ARG A 77 -11.13 -9.53 -23.26
N SER A 78 -11.92 -9.10 -24.24
CA SER A 78 -11.42 -8.53 -25.50
C SER A 78 -10.95 -7.08 -25.41
N ASN A 79 -11.37 -6.32 -24.40
CA ASN A 79 -10.98 -4.91 -24.25
C ASN A 79 -10.70 -4.53 -22.79
N PRO A 80 -9.69 -5.15 -22.14
CA PRO A 80 -9.37 -4.88 -20.76
C PRO A 80 -8.90 -3.44 -20.58
N LYS A 81 -9.51 -2.73 -19.62
CA LYS A 81 -9.08 -1.40 -19.21
C LYS A 81 -8.73 -1.44 -17.75
N ALA A 82 -7.47 -1.18 -17.41
CA ALA A 82 -7.03 -1.17 -16.02
C ALA A 82 -6.96 0.25 -15.47
N GLY A 83 -7.04 0.35 -14.14
CA GLY A 83 -6.89 1.58 -13.38
C GLY A 83 -6.20 1.31 -12.05
N LEU A 84 -5.37 2.25 -11.63
CA LEU A 84 -4.63 2.21 -10.37
C LEU A 84 -5.16 3.29 -9.44
N GLY A 85 -5.47 2.91 -8.21
CA GLY A 85 -5.83 3.82 -7.13
C GLY A 85 -4.70 3.90 -6.09
N ILE A 86 -4.25 5.12 -5.80
CA ILE A 86 -3.27 5.39 -4.73
C ILE A 86 -3.83 6.52 -3.87
N PHE A 87 -4.07 6.22 -2.60
CA PHE A 87 -4.72 7.12 -1.65
C PHE A 87 -3.86 7.32 -0.40
N PHE A 88 -3.59 8.57 -0.04
CA PHE A 88 -2.85 8.96 1.15
C PHE A 88 -3.79 9.44 2.26
N HIS A 89 -4.72 10.32 1.91
CA HIS A 89 -5.73 10.89 2.80
C HIS A 89 -6.75 11.68 1.96
N ARG A 90 -7.97 11.91 2.46
CA ARG A 90 -9.02 12.63 1.72
C ARG A 90 -8.55 14.04 1.30
N ASP A 91 -8.08 14.82 2.26
CA ASP A 91 -7.61 16.20 2.02
C ASP A 91 -6.19 16.28 1.45
N ASN A 92 -5.56 15.14 1.14
CA ASN A 92 -4.23 15.09 0.54
C ASN A 92 -4.30 14.91 -0.99
N ILE A 93 -4.96 15.88 -1.62
CA ILE A 93 -5.32 15.84 -3.04
C ILE A 93 -4.08 15.75 -3.93
N GLN A 94 -3.00 16.44 -3.56
CA GLN A 94 -1.78 16.49 -4.38
C GLN A 94 -1.03 15.17 -4.43
N TRP A 95 -1.22 14.27 -3.46
CA TRP A 95 -0.61 12.95 -3.42
C TRP A 95 -1.55 11.84 -3.89
N ASN A 96 -2.87 12.00 -3.85
CA ASN A 96 -3.80 10.99 -4.38
C ASN A 96 -3.67 10.82 -5.91
N ARG A 97 -3.77 9.59 -6.41
CA ARG A 97 -3.69 9.26 -7.84
C ARG A 97 -4.77 8.27 -8.27
N ALA A 98 -5.41 8.60 -9.38
CA ALA A 98 -6.17 7.71 -10.24
C ALA A 98 -5.40 7.67 -11.57
N LYS A 99 -4.78 6.53 -11.90
CA LYS A 99 -3.86 6.42 -13.03
C LYS A 99 -4.22 5.25 -13.93
N VAL A 100 -4.30 5.51 -15.24
CA VAL A 100 -4.37 4.44 -16.25
C VAL A 100 -2.94 3.89 -16.45
N PRO A 101 -2.70 2.59 -16.19
CA PRO A 101 -1.39 2.00 -16.41
C PRO A 101 -1.16 1.68 -17.90
N PRO A 102 0.08 1.31 -18.30
CA PRO A 102 0.34 0.84 -19.66
C PRO A 102 -0.53 -0.38 -20.02
N ALA A 103 -0.77 -0.59 -21.32
CA ALA A 103 -1.61 -1.70 -21.81
C ALA A 103 -1.11 -3.11 -21.42
N SER A 104 0.16 -3.25 -21.04
CA SER A 104 0.71 -4.49 -20.49
C SER A 104 0.19 -4.82 -19.09
N ILE A 105 -0.48 -3.89 -18.41
CA ILE A 105 -1.17 -4.06 -17.14
C ILE A 105 -2.66 -4.09 -17.43
N ASN A 106 -3.18 -5.27 -17.75
CA ASN A 106 -4.54 -5.46 -18.27
C ASN A 106 -5.32 -6.57 -17.53
N THR A 107 -4.93 -6.84 -16.29
CA THR A 107 -5.66 -7.74 -15.39
C THR A 107 -5.74 -7.14 -14.00
N ASN A 108 -6.72 -7.56 -13.19
CA ASN A 108 -6.87 -7.10 -11.81
C ASN A 108 -5.56 -7.30 -11.02
N ASN A 109 -5.01 -8.53 -11.00
CA ASN A 109 -3.81 -8.82 -10.22
C ASN A 109 -2.60 -7.98 -10.66
N ARG A 110 -2.45 -7.72 -11.97
CA ARG A 110 -1.37 -6.85 -12.46
C ARG A 110 -1.59 -5.39 -12.05
N ALA A 111 -2.84 -4.92 -12.05
CA ALA A 111 -3.20 -3.58 -11.60
C ALA A 111 -2.92 -3.41 -10.10
N GLU A 112 -3.26 -4.39 -9.25
CA GLU A 112 -2.94 -4.36 -7.81
C GLU A 112 -1.44 -4.19 -7.56
N LEU A 113 -0.62 -5.01 -8.21
CA LEU A 113 0.84 -4.94 -8.09
C LEU A 113 1.39 -3.61 -8.63
N ALA A 114 0.86 -3.12 -9.76
CA ALA A 114 1.27 -1.85 -10.35
C ALA A 114 0.89 -0.64 -9.47
N ALA A 115 -0.25 -0.67 -8.79
CA ALA A 115 -0.64 0.37 -7.85
C ALA A 115 0.33 0.44 -6.66
N ALA A 116 0.73 -0.72 -6.12
CA ALA A 116 1.75 -0.79 -5.08
C ALA A 116 3.13 -0.30 -5.56
N ILE A 117 3.55 -0.63 -6.79
CA ILE A 117 4.79 -0.10 -7.39
C ILE A 117 4.76 1.43 -7.47
N GLU A 118 3.66 2.02 -7.94
CA GLU A 118 3.49 3.47 -8.01
C GLU A 118 3.53 4.10 -6.60
N ALA A 119 2.89 3.48 -5.62
CA ALA A 119 2.93 3.92 -4.22
C ALA A 119 4.36 3.92 -3.66
N LEU A 120 5.16 2.86 -3.88
CA LEU A 120 6.56 2.82 -3.44
C LEU A 120 7.42 3.87 -4.17
N LYS A 121 7.20 4.10 -5.46
CA LYS A 121 7.85 5.22 -6.20
C LYS A 121 7.49 6.57 -5.59
N MET A 122 6.23 6.76 -5.15
CA MET A 122 5.79 7.96 -4.46
C MET A 122 6.42 8.10 -3.07
N ALA A 123 6.52 7.02 -2.30
CA ALA A 123 7.23 7.00 -1.02
C ALA A 123 8.70 7.40 -1.18
N LYS A 124 9.38 6.93 -2.24
CA LYS A 124 10.76 7.37 -2.54
C LYS A 124 10.83 8.88 -2.84
N ARG A 125 9.88 9.42 -3.61
CA ARG A 125 9.80 10.87 -3.85
C ARG A 125 9.59 11.63 -2.55
N LEU A 126 8.66 11.18 -1.71
CA LEU A 126 8.38 11.75 -0.39
C LEU A 126 9.64 11.77 0.49
N ARG A 127 10.40 10.66 0.52
CA ARG A 127 11.68 10.55 1.23
C ARG A 127 12.72 11.55 0.72
N LYS A 128 12.82 11.74 -0.61
CA LYS A 128 13.79 12.66 -1.24
C LYS A 128 13.46 14.14 -1.04
N LEU A 129 12.17 14.50 -0.95
CA LEU A 129 11.75 15.88 -0.67
C LEU A 129 12.09 16.34 0.75
N ASN A 130 12.44 15.40 1.63
CA ASN A 130 12.83 15.69 2.99
C ASN A 130 14.11 14.93 3.39
N PRO A 131 15.27 15.31 2.80
CA PRO A 131 16.55 14.79 3.23
C PRO A 131 16.78 15.23 4.68
N GLN A 132 17.40 14.37 5.50
CA GLN A 132 17.69 14.70 6.90
C GLN A 132 18.32 16.11 7.00
N ARG A 133 17.69 17.01 7.76
CA ARG A 133 18.35 18.24 8.22
C ARG A 133 18.77 18.06 9.67
N ASP A 134 19.86 18.73 10.04
CA ASP A 134 20.62 18.56 11.28
C ASP A 134 19.80 18.32 12.55
N ARG A 135 20.35 17.43 13.41
CA ARG A 135 19.83 17.01 14.73
C ARG A 135 19.42 18.15 15.65
N HIS A 136 19.92 19.37 15.43
CA HIS A 136 19.72 20.51 16.33
C HIS A 136 18.45 21.33 16.08
N SER A 137 17.83 21.26 14.89
CA SER A 137 16.61 22.03 14.56
C SER A 137 15.30 21.33 14.99
N GLU A 138 15.40 20.16 15.63
CA GLU A 138 14.35 19.14 15.74
C GLU A 138 13.68 19.06 17.12
N ARG A 139 13.57 20.14 17.90
CA ARG A 139 12.90 20.07 19.22
C ARG A 139 11.41 20.46 19.26
N GLN A 140 10.80 20.98 18.19
CA GLN A 140 9.48 21.64 18.32
C GLN A 140 8.35 21.27 17.33
N ARG A 141 8.44 20.20 16.53
CA ARG A 141 7.35 19.87 15.56
C ARG A 141 7.05 18.38 15.47
N ILE A 142 5.77 17.99 15.41
CA ILE A 142 5.26 16.62 15.21
C ILE A 142 4.82 16.48 13.73
N GLY A 143 5.02 15.31 13.09
CA GLY A 143 4.40 14.96 11.79
C GLY A 143 5.28 14.11 10.84
N PRO A 144 4.65 13.42 9.85
CA PRO A 144 5.22 12.32 9.05
C PRO A 144 6.46 12.66 8.22
N MET A 145 6.67 13.95 7.96
CA MET A 145 7.76 14.46 7.13
C MET A 145 8.84 15.15 7.98
N ARG A 146 9.10 14.67 9.20
CA ARG A 146 10.37 14.95 9.90
C ARG A 146 11.52 14.12 9.35
N ARG A 147 11.27 12.81 9.28
CA ARG A 147 12.13 11.81 8.68
C ARG A 147 11.21 10.64 8.39
N LEU A 148 10.81 10.46 7.13
CA LEU A 148 10.03 9.28 6.75
C LEU A 148 10.86 8.06 7.13
N ARG A 149 10.43 7.34 8.17
CA ARG A 149 11.10 6.14 8.70
C ARG A 149 10.34 4.87 8.37
N ARG A 150 9.05 5.01 8.04
CA ARG A 150 8.18 3.88 7.75
C ARG A 150 7.13 4.27 6.72
N VAL A 151 6.76 3.32 5.86
CA VAL A 151 5.61 3.41 4.97
C VAL A 151 4.83 2.10 5.08
N VAL A 152 3.51 2.21 5.14
CA VAL A 152 2.62 1.04 5.16
C VAL A 152 1.81 1.05 3.86
N ILE A 153 1.98 0.03 3.04
CA ILE A 153 1.12 -0.23 1.88
C ILE A 153 -0.12 -0.98 2.38
N LYS A 154 -1.27 -0.30 2.43
CA LYS A 154 -2.57 -0.86 2.81
C LYS A 154 -3.28 -1.35 1.55
N ALA A 155 -3.70 -2.61 1.51
CA ALA A 155 -4.36 -3.19 0.34
C ALA A 155 -5.39 -4.25 0.74
N ALA A 156 -6.40 -4.43 -0.12
CA ALA A 156 -7.35 -5.55 -0.01
C ALA A 156 -6.92 -6.79 -0.82
N SER A 157 -5.84 -6.69 -1.59
CA SER A 157 -5.30 -7.79 -2.39
C SER A 157 -4.41 -8.71 -1.54
N GLU A 158 -4.92 -9.90 -1.22
CA GLU A 158 -4.15 -10.94 -0.53
C GLU A 158 -2.90 -11.36 -1.34
N ASP A 159 -3.03 -11.53 -2.66
CA ASP A 159 -1.91 -11.88 -3.56
C ASP A 159 -0.75 -10.87 -3.45
N LEU A 160 -1.06 -9.57 -3.42
CA LEU A 160 -0.05 -8.52 -3.24
C LEU A 160 0.59 -8.63 -1.85
N VAL A 161 -0.23 -8.65 -0.79
CA VAL A 161 0.28 -8.59 0.59
C VAL A 161 1.08 -9.83 0.93
N ARG A 162 0.53 -11.04 0.70
CA ARG A 162 1.25 -12.30 0.94
C ARG A 162 2.44 -12.45 0.00
N GLY A 163 2.30 -12.03 -1.26
CA GLY A 163 3.41 -12.04 -2.22
C GLY A 163 4.64 -11.30 -1.67
N MET A 164 4.43 -10.12 -1.08
CA MET A 164 5.51 -9.28 -0.55
C MET A 164 5.96 -9.59 0.89
N THR A 165 5.14 -10.28 1.68
CA THR A 165 5.45 -10.63 3.08
C THR A 165 5.95 -12.06 3.25
N ASP A 166 5.27 -13.02 2.62
CA ASP A 166 5.47 -14.45 2.83
C ASP A 166 6.20 -15.14 1.68
N CYS A 167 6.01 -14.69 0.44
CA CYS A 167 6.44 -15.48 -0.72
C CYS A 167 7.73 -14.97 -1.35
N VAL A 168 7.96 -13.65 -1.33
CA VAL A 168 9.07 -13.00 -2.04
C VAL A 168 10.45 -13.57 -1.67
N TYR A 169 10.68 -13.95 -0.41
CA TYR A 169 11.96 -14.51 0.01
C TYR A 169 12.18 -15.92 -0.53
N ILE A 170 11.13 -16.74 -0.55
CA ILE A 170 11.18 -18.10 -1.10
C ILE A 170 11.38 -18.03 -2.61
N TRP A 171 10.62 -17.16 -3.28
CA TRP A 171 10.76 -16.95 -4.70
C TRP A 171 12.16 -16.48 -5.07
N LYS A 172 12.74 -15.51 -4.35
CA LYS A 172 14.12 -15.06 -4.58
C LYS A 172 15.13 -16.20 -4.43
N ALA A 173 15.01 -17.00 -3.37
CA ALA A 173 15.89 -18.14 -3.13
C ALA A 173 15.80 -19.20 -4.24
N ASN A 174 14.60 -19.36 -4.83
CA ASN A 174 14.33 -20.35 -5.88
C ASN A 174 14.38 -19.77 -7.30
N GLY A 175 15.11 -18.67 -7.53
CA GLY A 175 15.28 -18.10 -8.88
C GLY A 175 14.01 -17.50 -9.49
N TRP A 176 13.01 -17.17 -8.67
CA TRP A 176 11.65 -16.71 -9.02
C TRP A 176 10.76 -17.77 -9.67
N ASN A 177 10.94 -19.02 -9.26
CA ASN A 177 10.07 -20.13 -9.62
C ASN A 177 9.21 -20.59 -8.44
N LYS A 178 8.03 -21.13 -8.74
CA LYS A 178 7.15 -21.85 -7.82
C LYS A 178 7.81 -23.17 -7.41
N SER A 179 7.31 -23.77 -6.33
CA SER A 179 7.78 -25.08 -5.86
C SER A 179 7.61 -26.21 -6.89
N ALA A 180 6.66 -26.08 -7.82
CA ALA A 180 6.44 -27.02 -8.91
C ALA A 180 7.40 -26.84 -10.12
N GLY A 181 8.30 -25.85 -10.08
CA GLY A 181 9.24 -25.55 -11.16
C GLY A 181 8.77 -24.48 -12.14
N ASP A 182 7.47 -24.21 -12.20
CA ASP A 182 6.91 -23.15 -13.05
C ASP A 182 7.32 -21.74 -12.56
N PRO A 183 7.44 -20.73 -13.44
CA PRO A 183 7.66 -19.35 -13.02
C PRO A 183 6.57 -18.83 -12.09
N VAL A 184 6.96 -17.97 -11.13
CA VAL A 184 6.01 -17.24 -10.28
C VAL A 184 5.09 -16.38 -11.15
N SER A 185 3.82 -16.27 -10.79
CA SER A 185 2.87 -15.38 -11.49
C SER A 185 3.31 -13.92 -11.35
N ASN A 186 3.41 -13.18 -12.45
CA ASN A 186 3.88 -11.79 -12.49
C ASN A 186 5.29 -11.55 -11.89
N PRO A 187 6.32 -12.32 -12.27
CA PRO A 187 7.62 -12.29 -11.59
C PRO A 187 8.32 -10.94 -11.79
N VAL A 188 8.09 -10.28 -12.94
CA VAL A 188 8.63 -8.94 -13.22
C VAL A 188 8.12 -7.89 -12.24
N LEU A 189 6.81 -7.90 -11.93
CA LEU A 189 6.20 -6.92 -11.03
C LEU A 189 6.63 -7.14 -9.58
N PHE A 190 6.69 -8.39 -9.12
CA PHE A 190 7.19 -8.68 -7.77
C PHE A 190 8.68 -8.38 -7.61
N ARG A 191 9.50 -8.59 -8.65
CA ARG A 191 10.91 -8.16 -8.66
C ARG A 191 11.03 -6.65 -8.49
N GLU A 192 10.21 -5.89 -9.21
CA GLU A 192 10.20 -4.42 -9.09
C GLU A 192 9.74 -3.96 -7.69
N LEU A 193 8.72 -4.59 -7.12
CA LEU A 193 8.28 -4.32 -5.74
C LEU A 193 9.39 -4.60 -4.70
N ASP A 194 10.08 -5.75 -4.82
CA ASP A 194 11.18 -6.11 -3.92
C ASP A 194 12.37 -5.16 -4.07
N GLN A 195 12.70 -4.76 -5.30
CA GLN A 195 13.75 -3.77 -5.56
C GLN A 195 13.40 -2.42 -4.92
N LEU A 196 12.20 -1.88 -5.15
CA LEU A 196 11.78 -0.61 -4.57
C LEU A 196 11.72 -0.64 -3.04
N THR A 197 11.30 -1.78 -2.48
CA THR A 197 11.30 -2.03 -1.03
C THR A 197 12.74 -2.00 -0.48
N THR A 198 13.67 -2.66 -1.16
CA THR A 198 15.10 -2.68 -0.79
C THR A 198 15.68 -1.26 -0.85
N GLU A 199 15.44 -0.53 -1.94
CA GLU A 199 15.94 0.84 -2.11
C GLU A 199 15.37 1.80 -1.04
N LEU A 200 14.12 1.63 -0.61
CA LEU A 200 13.55 2.40 0.51
C LEU A 200 14.21 2.05 1.84
N ASN A 201 14.44 0.76 2.11
CA ASN A 201 15.15 0.30 3.30
C ASN A 201 16.58 0.87 3.36
N ASP A 202 17.30 0.88 2.24
CA ASP A 202 18.63 1.49 2.12
C ASP A 202 18.62 3.01 2.41
N MET A 203 17.49 3.67 2.11
CA MET A 203 17.25 5.08 2.47
C MET A 203 16.80 5.28 3.94
N GLY A 204 16.74 4.20 4.72
CA GLY A 204 16.29 4.17 6.12
C GLY A 204 14.77 4.27 6.29
N VAL A 205 14.00 3.84 5.28
CA VAL A 205 12.54 3.78 5.31
C VAL A 205 12.08 2.32 5.35
N GLU A 206 11.53 1.89 6.47
CA GLU A 206 10.92 0.59 6.64
C GLU A 206 9.62 0.48 5.82
N VAL A 207 9.49 -0.52 4.96
CA VAL A 207 8.25 -0.76 4.20
C VAL A 207 7.48 -1.91 4.81
N GLN A 208 6.20 -1.71 5.09
CA GLN A 208 5.31 -2.75 5.61
C GLN A 208 4.10 -2.90 4.70
N PHE A 209 3.49 -4.08 4.71
CA PHE A 209 2.27 -4.38 3.96
C PHE A 209 1.17 -4.77 4.95
N LEU A 210 0.01 -4.13 4.81
CA LEU A 210 -1.16 -4.33 5.65
C LEU A 210 -2.31 -4.83 4.78
N HIS A 211 -2.75 -6.05 5.03
CA HIS A 211 -3.98 -6.58 4.44
C HIS A 211 -5.18 -6.07 5.23
N VAL A 212 -6.19 -5.57 4.53
CA VAL A 212 -7.46 -5.15 5.12
C VAL A 212 -8.64 -5.71 4.33
N ASP A 213 -9.80 -5.79 4.97
CA ASP A 213 -11.03 -6.06 4.23
C ASP A 213 -11.28 -4.97 3.17
N ARG A 214 -11.86 -5.36 2.03
CA ARG A 214 -12.15 -4.43 0.92
C ARG A 214 -13.01 -3.25 1.34
N SER A 215 -13.93 -3.44 2.29
CA SER A 215 -14.77 -2.37 2.83
C SER A 215 -13.98 -1.27 3.54
N LEU A 216 -12.77 -1.59 4.03
CA LEU A 216 -11.83 -0.65 4.66
C LEU A 216 -10.86 -0.03 3.65
N ASN A 217 -10.92 -0.39 2.36
CA ASN A 217 -10.05 0.13 1.29
C ASN A 217 -10.82 0.93 0.22
N LYS A 218 -12.06 1.35 0.54
CA LYS A 218 -12.98 2.03 -0.39
C LYS A 218 -12.38 3.26 -1.11
N PRO A 219 -11.58 4.13 -0.47
CA PRO A 219 -11.02 5.28 -1.17
C PRO A 219 -10.07 4.89 -2.31
N ALA A 220 -9.22 3.90 -2.10
CA ALA A 220 -8.31 3.40 -3.13
C ALA A 220 -9.06 2.67 -4.25
N ASP A 221 -10.04 1.82 -3.90
CA ASP A 221 -10.92 1.14 -4.87
C ASP A 221 -11.67 2.13 -5.76
N ARG A 222 -12.18 3.22 -5.18
CA ARG A 222 -12.83 4.30 -5.93
C ARG A 222 -11.88 4.95 -6.93
N LEU A 223 -10.65 5.26 -6.53
CA LEU A 223 -9.65 5.84 -7.42
C LEU A 223 -9.27 4.88 -8.55
N ALA A 224 -9.13 3.59 -8.26
CA ALA A 224 -8.78 2.57 -9.25
C ALA A 224 -9.88 2.41 -10.30
N ASN A 225 -11.15 2.28 -9.86
CA ASN A 225 -12.29 2.22 -10.76
C ASN A 225 -12.44 3.50 -11.59
N ALA A 226 -12.29 4.67 -10.97
CA ALA A 226 -12.34 5.94 -11.68
C ALA A 226 -11.26 6.04 -12.77
N ALA A 227 -10.03 5.64 -12.46
CA ALA A 227 -8.95 5.58 -13.45
C ALA A 227 -9.30 4.65 -14.62
N SER A 228 -9.85 3.47 -14.32
CA SER A 228 -10.28 2.52 -15.35
C SER A 228 -11.39 3.07 -16.25
N ASP A 229 -12.18 4.01 -15.74
CA ASP A 229 -13.24 4.71 -16.46
C ASP A 229 -12.74 6.02 -17.10
N GLY A 230 -11.44 6.35 -16.98
CA GLY A 230 -10.80 7.54 -17.57
C GLY A 230 -10.98 8.83 -16.76
N VAL A 231 -11.35 8.73 -15.48
CA VAL A 231 -11.66 9.85 -14.59
C VAL A 231 -10.46 10.20 -13.70
N SER A 232 -10.27 11.50 -13.44
CA SER A 232 -9.18 12.01 -12.60
C SER A 232 -9.39 11.71 -11.11
N ALA A 233 -8.31 11.77 -10.32
CA ALA A 233 -8.39 11.57 -8.87
C ALA A 233 -9.26 12.62 -8.17
N VAL A 234 -9.15 13.88 -8.62
CA VAL A 234 -9.89 15.01 -8.04
C VAL A 234 -11.39 14.80 -8.25
N ASP A 235 -11.79 14.45 -9.47
CA ASP A 235 -13.19 14.22 -9.82
C ASP A 235 -13.75 12.99 -9.10
N ALA A 236 -12.94 11.92 -9.02
CA ALA A 236 -13.31 10.69 -8.32
C ALA A 236 -13.57 10.92 -6.83
N LEU A 237 -12.77 11.77 -6.18
CA LEU A 237 -12.90 12.07 -4.75
C LEU A 237 -13.81 13.25 -4.45
N ALA A 238 -14.29 14.00 -5.45
CA ALA A 238 -15.07 15.22 -5.23
C ALA A 238 -16.31 15.01 -4.32
N ARG A 239 -16.96 13.85 -4.39
CA ARG A 239 -18.06 13.50 -3.47
C ARG A 239 -17.59 13.18 -2.06
N TYR A 240 -16.48 12.45 -1.94
CA TYR A 240 -15.86 12.08 -0.67
C TYR A 240 -15.31 13.30 0.08
N LEU A 241 -14.75 14.27 -0.65
CA LEU A 241 -14.32 15.57 -0.10
C LEU A 241 -15.48 16.43 0.41
N ARG A 242 -16.68 16.26 -0.17
CA ARG A 242 -17.88 17.02 0.22
C ARG A 242 -18.68 16.37 1.34
N SER A 243 -18.63 15.05 1.49
CA SER A 243 -19.49 14.35 2.45
C SER A 243 -18.96 14.39 3.88
N GLY A 244 -17.68 14.74 4.11
CA GLY A 244 -17.13 14.84 5.46
C GLY A 244 -17.02 13.50 6.20
N ASP A 245 -17.32 12.37 5.54
CA ASP A 245 -17.26 11.03 6.13
C ASP A 245 -15.83 10.72 6.60
N SER A 246 -15.57 10.93 7.90
CA SER A 246 -14.47 10.30 8.63
C SER A 246 -14.76 8.79 8.69
N GLU A 247 -13.73 7.96 8.62
CA GLU A 247 -13.82 6.55 9.01
C GLU A 247 -14.03 6.49 10.55
N ASP A 248 -15.20 6.91 11.03
CA ASP A 248 -15.54 6.88 12.45
C ASP A 248 -15.92 5.46 12.89
N ASP A 249 -14.96 4.89 13.60
CA ASP A 249 -15.06 3.85 14.62
C ASP A 249 -16.36 3.99 15.45
N SER A 250 -17.36 3.15 15.16
CA SER A 250 -18.51 2.94 16.05
C SER A 250 -18.82 1.46 16.17
N GLY A 251 -17.85 0.72 16.70
CA GLY A 251 -18.09 -0.49 17.44
C GLY A 251 -17.84 -0.25 18.93
N ALA A 252 -18.79 0.34 19.65
CA ALA A 252 -18.83 0.28 21.11
C ALA A 252 -20.26 0.47 21.65
N SER A 253 -20.76 -0.65 22.21
CA SER A 253 -21.73 -0.79 23.31
C SER A 253 -23.05 -0.02 23.23
N GLY A 254 -24.11 -0.79 22.93
CA GLY A 254 -25.36 -0.59 23.63
C GLY A 254 -25.19 -0.92 25.12
N GLU A 255 -25.72 -0.03 25.95
CA GLU A 255 -26.31 -0.33 27.25
C GLU A 255 -27.74 0.21 27.23
#